data_AF-A0A9D6QH52-F1
#
_entry.id   AF-A0A9D6QH52-F1
#
_cell.length_a   1.000
_cell.length_b   1.000
_cell.length_c   1.000
_cell.angle_alpha   90.00
_cell.angle_beta   90.00
_cell.angle_gamma   90.00
#
_symmetry.space_group_name_H-M   'P 1'
#
loop_
_entity.id
_entity.type
_entity.pdbx_description
1 polymer ?
#
loop_
_entity_poly.entity_id
_entity_poly.type
_entity_poly.pdbx_seq_one_letter_code
_entity_poly.pdbx_strand_id
1 'polypeptide(L)'
;MIETDKEIALEVIQRIRSFVTDQTSDKSLTLEVGYDLNSSENVSVQTNYFRELTYNIEHAVHHMAIMKIGIQEVADHVRLSSDFGVAASTIRYREESLIEVR
;
A
#
# COMPACT_ATOMS: atom_id res chain seq x y z
N MET A 1 21.92 -0.90 -1.23
CA MET A 1 20.54 -1.40 -1.46
C MET A 1 19.58 -0.31 -1.00
N ILE A 2 18.28 -0.39 -1.32
CA ILE A 2 17.30 0.70 -1.06
C ILE A 2 17.21 1.11 0.42
N GLU A 3 17.55 0.20 1.34
CA GLU A 3 17.55 0.40 2.79
C GLU A 3 18.82 1.05 3.34
N THR A 4 19.90 1.12 2.54
CA THR A 4 21.19 1.68 2.95
C THR A 4 21.52 3.01 2.28
N ASP A 5 20.74 3.42 1.28
CA ASP A 5 21.00 4.62 0.48
C ASP A 5 19.70 5.43 0.29
N LYS A 6 19.68 6.62 0.89
CA LYS A 6 18.54 7.52 0.87
C LYS A 6 18.22 8.02 -0.54
N GLU A 7 19.21 8.30 -1.36
CA GLU A 7 18.98 8.84 -2.70
C GLU A 7 18.32 7.78 -3.59
N ILE A 8 18.78 6.53 -3.49
CA ILE A 8 18.14 5.40 -4.16
C ILE A 8 16.69 5.21 -3.68
N ALA A 9 16.45 5.30 -2.36
CA ALA A 9 15.10 5.20 -1.82
C ALA A 9 14.16 6.29 -2.37
N LEU A 10 14.64 7.53 -2.45
CA LEU A 10 13.87 8.66 -3.01
C LEU A 10 13.60 8.48 -4.50
N GLU A 11 14.57 8.00 -5.27
CA GLU A 11 14.40 7.71 -6.70
C GLU A 11 13.31 6.66 -6.93
N VAL A 12 13.31 5.59 -6.12
CA VAL A 12 12.27 4.54 -6.20
C VAL A 12 10.89 5.11 -5.89
N ILE A 13 10.76 5.95 -4.86
CA ILE A 13 9.49 6.62 -4.53
C ILE A 13 9.02 7.48 -5.70
N GLN A 14 9.90 8.27 -6.30
CA GLN A 14 9.56 9.11 -7.45
C GLN A 14 9.10 8.28 -8.65
N ARG A 15 9.78 7.18 -8.94
CA ARG A 15 9.41 6.26 -10.02
C ARG A 15 8.03 5.65 -9.81
N ILE A 16 7.72 5.19 -8.59
CA ILE A 16 6.39 4.65 -8.24
C ILE A 16 5.34 5.75 -8.38
N ARG A 17 5.63 6.97 -7.90
CA ARG A 17 4.70 8.10 -8.01
C ARG A 17 4.39 8.42 -9.47
N SER A 18 5.39 8.52 -10.34
CA SER A 18 5.19 8.76 -11.77
C SER A 18 4.37 7.64 -12.41
N PHE A 19 4.73 6.38 -12.13
CA PHE A 19 3.96 5.22 -12.63
C PHE A 19 2.47 5.29 -12.25
N VAL A 20 2.14 5.64 -11.01
CA VAL A 20 0.72 5.75 -10.60
C VAL A 20 0.06 6.99 -11.21
N THR A 21 0.76 8.12 -11.29
CA THR A 21 0.19 9.39 -11.78
C THR A 21 -0.05 9.37 -13.29
N ASP A 22 0.83 8.73 -14.05
CA ASP A 22 0.73 8.65 -15.52
C ASP A 22 -0.39 7.72 -15.99
N GLN A 23 -0.91 6.85 -15.11
CA GLN A 23 -1.98 5.90 -15.42
C GLN A 23 -3.33 6.45 -14.92
N THR A 24 -4.05 7.15 -15.78
CA THR A 24 -5.30 7.83 -15.43
C THR A 24 -6.57 7.07 -15.82
N SER A 25 -6.45 5.97 -16.58
CA SER A 25 -7.57 5.18 -17.06
C SER A 25 -7.52 3.75 -16.55
N ASP A 26 -8.68 3.18 -16.24
CA ASP A 26 -8.78 1.75 -15.99
C ASP A 26 -8.43 0.96 -17.25
N LYS A 27 -7.85 -0.23 -17.06
CA LYS A 27 -7.51 -1.15 -18.16
C LYS A 27 -7.64 -2.59 -17.72
N SER A 28 -8.13 -3.43 -18.63
CA SER A 28 -8.18 -4.88 -18.42
C SER A 28 -6.76 -5.45 -18.34
N LEU A 29 -6.57 -6.37 -17.41
CA LEU A 29 -5.31 -7.02 -17.10
C LEU A 29 -5.58 -8.51 -16.86
N THR A 30 -4.56 -9.35 -16.96
CA THR A 30 -4.62 -10.77 -16.56
C THR A 30 -3.61 -10.97 -15.44
N LEU A 31 -4.09 -11.46 -14.30
CA LEU A 31 -3.29 -11.80 -13.14
C LEU A 31 -2.97 -13.29 -13.20
N GLU A 32 -1.68 -13.62 -13.23
CA GLU A 32 -1.19 -14.99 -13.13
C GLU A 32 -0.89 -15.33 -11.67
N VAL A 33 -1.50 -16.40 -11.15
CA VAL A 33 -1.32 -16.79 -9.75
C VAL A 33 -0.94 -18.25 -9.61
N GLY A 34 0.21 -18.50 -8.98
CA GLY A 34 0.66 -19.85 -8.60
C GLY A 34 0.47 -20.06 -7.09
N TYR A 35 -0.53 -20.86 -6.71
CA TYR A 35 -0.78 -21.21 -5.30
C TYR A 35 -0.26 -22.59 -4.91
N ASP A 36 0.03 -23.45 -5.89
CA ASP A 36 0.58 -24.79 -5.63
C ASP A 36 2.11 -24.74 -5.58
N LEU A 37 2.67 -25.03 -4.41
CA LEU A 37 4.12 -25.03 -4.18
C LEU A 37 4.85 -26.17 -4.93
N ASN A 38 4.12 -27.18 -5.41
CA ASN A 38 4.69 -28.33 -6.11
C ASN A 38 4.49 -28.26 -7.63
N SER A 39 3.85 -27.22 -8.14
CA SER A 39 3.55 -27.04 -9.55
C SER A 39 4.08 -25.71 -10.06
N SER A 40 4.49 -25.68 -11.33
CA SER A 40 4.79 -24.45 -12.06
C SER A 40 3.58 -23.89 -12.81
N GLU A 41 2.42 -24.53 -12.69
CA GLU A 41 1.19 -24.06 -13.30
C GLU A 41 0.62 -22.86 -12.54
N ASN A 42 0.32 -21.81 -13.31
CA ASN A 42 -0.40 -20.65 -12.82
C ASN A 42 -1.86 -20.70 -13.26
N VAL A 43 -2.72 -20.13 -12.43
CA VAL A 43 -4.12 -19.84 -12.77
C VAL A 43 -4.20 -18.40 -13.24
N SER A 44 -4.67 -18.21 -14.47
CA SER A 44 -4.99 -16.89 -15.02
C SER A 44 -6.33 -16.40 -14.50
N VAL A 45 -6.34 -15.20 -13.91
CA VAL A 45 -7.54 -14.53 -13.39
C VAL A 45 -7.69 -13.16 -14.05
N GLN A 46 -8.87 -12.86 -14.58
CA GLN A 46 -9.12 -11.56 -15.20
C GLN A 46 -9.16 -10.45 -14.14
N THR A 47 -8.41 -9.38 -14.38
CA THR A 47 -8.32 -8.20 -13.52
C THR A 47 -8.44 -6.87 -14.25
N ASN A 48 -8.45 -5.78 -13.50
CA ASN A 48 -8.29 -4.45 -14.02
C ASN A 48 -7.32 -3.63 -13.15
N TYR A 49 -6.80 -2.55 -13.72
CA TYR A 49 -5.77 -1.73 -13.11
C TYR A 49 -6.22 -1.15 -11.76
N PHE A 50 -7.44 -0.62 -11.67
CA PHE A 50 -7.92 -0.03 -10.42
C PHE A 50 -8.10 -1.05 -9.31
N ARG A 51 -8.50 -2.29 -9.62
CA ARG A 51 -8.59 -3.36 -8.63
C ARG A 51 -7.22 -3.73 -8.07
N GLU A 52 -6.24 -3.94 -8.93
CA GLU A 52 -4.88 -4.28 -8.48
C GLU A 52 -4.21 -3.12 -7.74
N LEU A 53 -4.44 -1.88 -8.16
CA LEU A 53 -3.97 -0.70 -7.43
C LEU A 53 -4.59 -0.61 -6.04
N THR A 54 -5.90 -0.86 -5.93
CA THR A 54 -6.61 -0.88 -4.63
C THR A 54 -6.04 -1.98 -3.72
N TYR A 55 -5.81 -3.18 -4.24
CA TYR A 55 -5.18 -4.27 -3.51
C TYR A 55 -3.78 -3.87 -2.98
N ASN A 56 -2.96 -3.26 -3.83
CA ASN A 56 -1.63 -2.78 -3.45
C ASN A 56 -1.68 -1.71 -2.35
N ILE A 57 -2.65 -0.79 -2.40
CA ILE A 57 -2.83 0.24 -1.37
C ILE A 57 -3.18 -0.40 -0.03
N GLU A 58 -4.16 -1.31 0.01
CA GLU A 58 -4.56 -2.00 1.25
C GLU A 58 -3.43 -2.86 1.81
N HIS A 59 -2.70 -3.58 0.95
CA HIS A 59 -1.52 -4.36 1.35
C HIS A 59 -0.40 -3.46 1.90
N ALA A 60 -0.15 -2.29 1.29
CA ALA A 60 0.81 -1.33 1.81
C ALA A 60 0.38 -0.75 3.17
N VAL A 61 -0.90 -0.41 3.33
CA VAL A 61 -1.46 0.05 4.63
C VAL A 61 -1.30 -1.01 5.71
N HIS A 62 -1.54 -2.28 5.39
CA HIS A 62 -1.30 -3.39 6.30
C HIS A 62 0.16 -3.45 6.79
N HIS A 63 1.13 -3.37 5.87
CA HIS A 63 2.55 -3.34 6.24
C HIS A 63 2.94 -2.08 7.02
N MET A 64 2.39 -0.92 6.67
CA MET A 64 2.60 0.32 7.43
C MET A 64 2.12 0.20 8.88
N ALA A 65 1.03 -0.52 9.15
CA ALA A 65 0.56 -0.79 10.51
C ALA A 65 1.57 -1.62 11.31
N ILE A 66 2.19 -2.63 10.70
CA ILE A 66 3.24 -3.44 11.32
C ILE A 66 4.50 -2.59 11.56
N MET A 67 4.91 -1.81 10.57
CA MET A 67 6.07 -0.90 10.68
C MET A 67 5.87 0.13 11.79
N LYS A 68 4.65 0.66 11.97
CA LYS A 68 4.33 1.59 13.05
C LYS A 68 4.67 1.01 14.42
N ILE A 69 4.29 -0.24 14.67
CA ILE A 69 4.60 -0.95 15.92
C ILE A 69 6.12 -1.05 16.06
N GLY A 70 6.82 -1.54 15.04
CA GLY A 70 8.28 -1.69 15.08
C GLY A 70 9.02 -0.37 15.33
N ILE A 71 8.64 0.70 14.65
CA ILE A 71 9.24 2.04 14.81
C ILE A 71 9.01 2.58 16.23
N GLN A 72 7.81 2.39 16.79
CA GLN A 72 7.53 2.83 18.16
C GLN A 72 8.40 2.11 19.20
N GLU A 73 8.78 0.85 18.94
CA GLU A 73 9.64 0.07 19.84
C GLU A 73 11.13 0.42 19.69
N VAL A 74 11.64 0.63 18.46
CA VAL A 74 13.09 0.76 18.21
C VAL A 74 13.56 2.19 17.93
N ALA A 75 12.62 3.10 17.65
CA ALA A 75 12.89 4.46 17.21
C ALA A 75 11.77 5.42 17.66
N ASP A 76 11.48 5.44 18.97
CA ASP A 76 10.44 6.27 19.61
C ASP A 76 10.53 7.78 19.30
N HIS A 77 11.73 8.27 19.00
CA HIS A 77 11.99 9.65 18.57
C HIS A 77 11.41 9.96 17.17
N VAL A 78 11.13 8.95 16.35
CA VAL A 78 10.50 9.11 15.03
C VAL A 78 8.99 9.26 15.20
N ARG A 79 8.49 10.47 14.93
CA ARG A 79 7.06 10.77 14.99
C ARG A 79 6.38 10.41 13.68
N LEU A 80 5.55 9.38 13.69
CA LEU A 80 4.67 9.02 12.59
C LEU A 80 3.34 9.77 12.69
N SER A 81 2.68 9.99 11.55
CA SER A 81 1.31 10.50 11.52
C SER A 81 0.37 9.59 12.31
N SER A 82 -0.68 10.15 12.93
CA SER A 82 -1.74 9.38 13.60
C SER A 82 -2.38 8.36 12.66
N ASP A 83 -2.44 8.70 11.37
CA ASP A 83 -3.11 7.94 10.32
C ASP A 83 -2.16 6.96 9.60
N PHE A 84 -0.87 6.96 9.95
CA PHE A 84 0.09 6.02 9.39
C PHE A 84 -0.32 4.58 9.74
N GLY A 85 -0.46 3.74 8.71
CA GLY A 85 -0.96 2.36 8.85
C GLY A 85 -2.45 2.25 9.17
N VAL A 86 -3.26 3.29 8.96
CA VAL A 86 -4.71 3.25 9.14
C VAL A 86 -5.41 3.27 7.77
N ALA A 87 -6.33 2.33 7.55
CA ALA A 87 -7.10 2.27 6.31
C ALA A 87 -7.98 3.51 6.13
N ALA A 88 -8.15 3.93 4.87
CA ALA A 88 -8.91 5.13 4.53
C ALA A 88 -10.38 5.06 4.97
N SER A 89 -10.99 3.86 4.95
CA SER A 89 -12.34 3.62 5.47
C SER A 89 -12.46 3.94 6.96
N THR A 90 -11.47 3.55 7.75
CA THR A 90 -11.42 3.82 9.19
C THR A 90 -11.21 5.30 9.48
N ILE A 91 -10.39 6.00 8.67
CA ILE A 91 -10.20 7.45 8.79
C ILE A 91 -11.54 8.17 8.53
N ARG A 92 -12.21 7.85 7.41
CA ARG A 92 -13.53 8.43 7.08
C ARG A 92 -14.57 8.19 8.18
N TYR A 93 -14.66 6.97 8.69
CA TYR A 93 -15.60 6.65 9.78
C TYR A 93 -15.35 7.49 11.05
N ARG A 94 -14.09 7.73 11.41
CA ARG A 94 -13.73 8.59 12.55
C ARG A 94 -14.14 10.04 12.31
N GLU A 95 -13.93 10.55 11.09
CA GLU A 95 -14.32 11.91 10.71
C GLU A 95 -15.84 12.10 10.73
N GLU A 96 -16.60 11.15 10.20
CA GLU A 96 -18.08 11.14 10.22
C GLU A 96 -18.60 11.13 11.67
N SER A 97 -18.05 10.25 12.51
CA SER A 97 -18.42 10.14 13.93
C SER A 97 -18.14 11.43 14.73
N LEU A 98 -17.14 12.23 14.32
CA LEU A 98 -16.83 13.52 14.94
C LEU A 98 -17.79 14.63 14.52
N ILE A 99 -18.43 14.50 13.36
CA ILE A 99 -19.44 15.46 12.85
C ILE A 99 -20.79 15.22 13.54
N GLU A 100 -21.19 13.97 13.76
CA GLU A 100 -22.49 13.64 14.39
C GLU A 100 -22.57 14.02 15.89
N VAL A 101 -21.43 14.25 16.54
CA VAL A 101 -21.35 14.64 17.97
C VAL A 101 -21.26 16.16 18.16
N ARG A 102 -21.20 16.94 17.07
CA ARG A 102 -21.20 18.41 17.08
C ARG A 102 -22.58 18.98 16.76
#